data_AF-A0A9P9FFN0-F1
#
_entry.id   AF-A0A9P9FFN0-F1
#
_cell.length_a   1.000
_cell.length_b   1.000
_cell.length_c   1.000
_cell.angle_alpha   90.00
_cell.angle_beta   90.00
_cell.angle_gamma   90.00
#
_symmetry.space_group_name_H-M   'P 1'
#
loop_
_entity.id
_entity.type
_entity.pdbx_description
1 polymer ?
#
loop_
_entity_poly.entity_id
_entity_poly.type
_entity_poly.pdbx_seq_one_letter_code
_entity_poly.pdbx_strand_id
1 'polypeptide(L)'
;MVFQSSNGSGAPKSRPRPKRWGLQAQRTLRRRGLAQRHLIRKQVSQGRPDPRKTWCGDPDCTTDISMFENPFKHLIDRERNAHGLLVSDYYRDFANAMVGQLFPETTTPLAKARKRYAVLSFVDSPPIKVALWKLMGCVKSRNLRACDEEIQAELVKAQLMFHDLMFGEKSVQTIETVHRYISPGQDELDRTWRLSDFALRFLIWAELWRSWSCRSAEWYIGPGEVVAEFLTAVLLNYWLMYFDDCFIGEVLLRDQRWDRVWEAWLEKYPVVRRPGGGNEENGGVEKCSGTEQGGGNGQGSSRHEPFVTREELGESEEVVLEMVGYLGGVGKYEGYCERTRLGLRRPSPQL
;
A
#
# COMPACT_ATOMS: atom_id res chain seq x y z
N MET A 1 -50.34 76.44 28.33
CA MET A 1 -49.02 77.10 28.42
C MET A 1 -47.95 76.04 28.55
N VAL A 2 -46.96 76.11 27.65
CA VAL A 2 -45.60 75.53 27.69
C VAL A 2 -45.46 74.00 27.85
N PHE A 3 -45.19 73.35 26.72
CA PHE A 3 -44.46 72.10 26.58
C PHE A 3 -42.99 72.28 26.99
N GLN A 4 -42.42 71.35 27.75
CA GLN A 4 -40.98 71.08 27.74
C GLN A 4 -40.67 69.58 27.76
N SER A 5 -39.68 69.25 26.93
CA SER A 5 -39.17 67.94 26.54
C SER A 5 -38.44 67.16 27.64
N SER A 6 -38.37 65.85 27.49
CA SER A 6 -37.10 65.15 27.68
C SER A 6 -36.95 64.02 26.64
N ASN A 7 -35.97 64.23 25.75
CA ASN A 7 -35.47 63.27 24.77
C ASN A 7 -34.66 62.19 25.51
N GLY A 8 -35.14 60.95 25.52
CA GLY A 8 -34.34 59.77 25.87
C GLY A 8 -33.69 59.20 24.62
N SER A 9 -32.42 59.54 24.39
CA SER A 9 -31.57 58.96 23.34
C SER A 9 -31.25 57.50 23.66
N GLY A 10 -31.83 56.58 22.89
CA GLY A 10 -31.49 55.16 22.92
C GLY A 10 -30.08 54.92 22.39
N ALA A 11 -29.17 54.48 23.25
CA ALA A 11 -27.85 54.00 22.84
C ALA A 11 -27.97 52.74 21.97
N PRO A 12 -27.15 52.57 20.91
CA PRO A 12 -27.22 51.42 20.03
C PRO A 12 -26.74 50.17 20.77
N LYS A 13 -27.53 49.08 20.70
CA LYS A 13 -27.16 47.75 21.21
C LYS A 13 -25.86 47.29 20.57
N SER A 14 -24.75 47.47 21.28
CA SER A 14 -23.45 46.94 20.85
C SER A 14 -23.55 45.42 20.72
N ARG A 15 -23.15 44.89 19.56
CA ARG A 15 -23.05 43.45 19.32
C ARG A 15 -22.17 42.84 20.42
N PRO A 16 -22.56 41.71 21.03
CA PRO A 16 -21.77 41.10 22.09
C PRO A 16 -20.38 40.74 21.54
N ARG A 17 -19.34 41.39 22.08
CA ARG A 17 -17.95 41.05 21.76
C ARG A 17 -17.71 39.58 22.18
N PRO A 18 -17.11 38.74 21.32
CA PRO A 18 -16.80 37.37 21.70
C PRO A 18 -15.91 37.38 22.96
N LYS A 19 -16.34 36.68 24.00
CA LYS A 19 -15.61 36.57 25.27
C LYS A 19 -14.15 36.20 24.96
N ARG A 20 -13.19 36.91 25.58
CA ARG A 20 -11.73 36.79 25.35
C ARG A 20 -11.22 35.33 25.32
N TRP A 21 -11.88 34.45 26.08
CA TRP A 21 -11.67 33.00 26.12
C TRP A 21 -12.00 32.27 24.81
N GLY A 22 -13.06 32.68 24.11
CA GLY A 22 -13.42 32.16 22.78
C GLY A 22 -12.39 32.52 21.72
N LEU A 23 -11.81 33.72 21.79
CA LEU A 23 -10.73 34.14 20.88
C LEU A 23 -9.42 33.37 21.14
N GLN A 24 -9.08 33.09 22.40
CA GLN A 24 -7.89 32.29 22.74
C GLN A 24 -8.06 30.82 22.35
N ALA A 25 -9.24 30.23 22.57
CA ALA A 25 -9.58 28.89 22.12
C ALA A 25 -9.52 28.80 20.58
N GLN A 26 -10.14 29.74 19.86
CA GLN A 26 -10.07 29.81 18.39
C GLN A 26 -8.64 29.96 17.88
N ARG A 27 -7.82 30.82 18.50
CA ARG A 27 -6.40 30.96 18.16
C ARG A 27 -5.62 29.65 18.37
N THR A 28 -5.87 28.95 19.47
CA THR A 28 -5.22 27.68 19.79
C THR A 28 -5.61 26.60 18.79
N LEU A 29 -6.91 26.47 18.47
CA LEU A 29 -7.41 25.54 17.46
C LEU A 29 -6.85 25.87 16.07
N ARG A 30 -6.80 27.15 15.68
CA ARG A 30 -6.19 27.58 14.41
C ARG A 30 -4.71 27.23 14.34
N ARG A 31 -3.94 27.50 15.41
CA ARG A 31 -2.50 27.14 15.48
C ARG A 31 -2.30 25.63 15.37
N ARG A 32 -3.11 24.84 16.09
CA ARG A 32 -3.09 23.37 15.99
C ARG A 32 -3.39 22.90 14.57
N GLY A 33 -4.41 23.48 13.93
CA GLY A 33 -4.76 23.15 12.54
C GLY A 33 -3.70 23.58 11.50
N LEU A 34 -2.92 24.64 11.77
CA LEU A 34 -1.78 25.03 10.94
C LEU A 34 -0.59 24.08 11.13
N ALA A 35 -0.25 23.75 12.38
CA ALA A 35 0.82 22.81 12.71
C ALA A 35 0.55 21.43 12.10
N GLN A 36 -0.70 20.94 12.21
CA GLN A 36 -1.13 19.68 11.61
C GLN A 36 -0.95 19.68 10.08
N ARG A 37 -1.38 20.74 9.39
CA ARG A 37 -1.22 20.86 7.94
C ARG A 37 0.25 20.90 7.54
N HIS A 38 1.10 21.58 8.31
CA HIS A 38 2.53 21.61 8.05
C HIS A 38 3.17 20.24 8.23
N LEU A 39 2.80 19.51 9.30
CA LEU A 39 3.25 18.14 9.55
C LEU A 39 2.87 17.21 8.38
N ILE A 40 1.60 17.22 7.95
CA ILE A 40 1.14 16.38 6.85
C ILE A 40 1.90 16.72 5.57
N ARG A 41 2.08 18.00 5.23
CA ARG A 41 2.85 18.42 4.04
C ARG A 41 4.30 17.91 4.10
N LYS A 42 4.94 18.01 5.28
CA LYS A 42 6.28 17.45 5.49
C LYS A 42 6.28 15.95 5.25
N GLN A 43 5.35 15.21 5.83
CA GLN A 43 5.24 13.76 5.65
C GLN A 43 4.98 13.37 4.19
N VAL A 44 4.12 14.09 3.48
CA VAL A 44 3.86 13.87 2.04
C VAL A 44 5.13 14.06 1.23
N SER A 45 5.90 15.13 1.52
CA SER A 45 7.20 15.36 0.87
C SER A 45 8.27 14.30 1.17
N GLN A 46 8.03 13.42 2.13
CA GLN A 46 8.92 12.36 2.59
C GLN A 46 8.40 10.94 2.29
N GLY A 47 7.23 10.79 1.65
CA GLY A 47 6.73 9.47 1.27
C GLY A 47 5.28 9.18 1.59
N ARG A 48 4.61 9.96 2.45
CA ARG A 48 3.18 9.78 2.73
C ARG A 48 2.36 10.06 1.45
N PRO A 49 1.25 9.33 1.18
CA PRO A 49 0.46 9.55 -0.02
C PRO A 49 -0.08 10.98 -0.09
N ASP A 50 -0.04 11.57 -1.29
CA ASP A 50 -0.68 12.85 -1.55
C ASP A 50 -2.15 12.59 -1.92
N PRO A 51 -3.13 13.03 -1.11
CA PRO A 51 -4.55 12.83 -1.38
C PRO A 51 -5.06 13.56 -2.63
N ARG A 52 -4.22 14.35 -3.31
CA ARG A 52 -4.58 15.03 -4.57
C ARG A 52 -4.26 14.20 -5.82
N LYS A 53 -3.52 13.11 -5.67
CA LYS A 53 -3.22 12.20 -6.77
C LYS A 53 -4.27 11.09 -6.78
N THR A 54 -4.84 10.83 -7.94
CA THR A 54 -5.77 9.74 -8.16
C THR A 54 -5.23 8.84 -9.26
N TRP A 55 -5.42 7.53 -9.12
CA TRP A 55 -5.07 6.59 -10.18
C TRP A 55 -6.07 6.68 -11.29
N CYS A 56 -7.36 6.77 -10.98
CA CYS A 56 -8.42 6.79 -12.00
C CYS A 56 -8.30 8.00 -12.95
N GLY A 57 -7.64 9.08 -12.53
CA GLY A 57 -7.42 10.29 -13.33
C GLY A 57 -8.51 11.35 -13.13
N ASP A 58 -9.55 11.03 -12.34
CA ASP A 58 -10.52 12.00 -11.86
C ASP A 58 -9.96 12.73 -10.62
N PRO A 59 -9.72 14.05 -10.68
CA PRO A 59 -9.16 14.81 -9.55
C PRO A 59 -10.09 14.89 -8.34
N ASP A 60 -11.38 14.64 -8.51
CA ASP A 60 -12.39 14.68 -7.45
C ASP A 60 -12.78 13.28 -6.94
N CYS A 61 -12.05 12.24 -7.35
CA CYS A 61 -12.33 10.87 -6.93
C CYS A 61 -12.05 10.66 -5.43
N THR A 62 -13.11 10.43 -4.66
CA THR A 62 -13.01 10.12 -3.23
C THR A 62 -12.66 8.66 -2.94
N THR A 63 -12.94 7.75 -3.86
CA THR A 63 -12.69 6.30 -3.68
C THR A 63 -11.20 6.02 -3.59
N ASP A 64 -10.42 6.55 -4.53
CA ASP A 64 -8.96 6.46 -4.54
C ASP A 64 -8.33 7.00 -3.25
N ILE A 65 -8.86 8.11 -2.73
CA ILE A 65 -8.38 8.76 -1.50
C ILE A 65 -8.70 7.93 -0.25
N SER A 66 -9.86 7.26 -0.23
CA SER A 66 -10.33 6.46 0.91
C SER A 66 -9.37 5.34 1.32
N MET A 67 -8.50 4.90 0.40
CA MET A 67 -7.41 3.96 0.68
C MET A 67 -6.49 4.44 1.82
N PHE A 68 -6.24 5.74 1.89
CA PHE A 68 -5.25 6.34 2.78
C PHE A 68 -5.84 7.08 3.97
N GLU A 69 -7.16 7.00 4.13
CA GLU A 69 -7.85 7.51 5.30
C GLU A 69 -7.37 6.81 6.58
N ASN A 70 -7.60 7.48 7.72
CA ASN A 70 -7.20 6.97 9.02
C ASN A 70 -7.92 5.64 9.30
N PRO A 71 -7.20 4.51 9.42
CA PRO A 71 -7.84 3.25 9.71
C PRO A 71 -8.26 3.21 11.18
N PHE A 72 -9.34 2.48 11.49
CA PHE A 72 -9.75 2.26 12.87
C PHE A 72 -8.70 1.47 13.68
N LYS A 73 -7.97 0.58 13.00
CA LYS A 73 -6.98 -0.31 13.60
C LYS A 73 -5.86 -0.60 12.60
N HIS A 74 -4.65 -0.81 13.09
CA HIS A 74 -3.51 -1.22 12.26
C HIS A 74 -2.69 -2.31 12.95
N LEU A 75 -1.86 -3.01 12.18
CA LEU A 75 -0.95 -4.05 12.70
C LEU A 75 0.39 -3.42 13.08
N ILE A 76 0.91 -3.85 14.22
CA ILE A 76 2.24 -3.55 14.73
C ILE A 76 2.98 -4.87 14.89
N ASP A 77 4.27 -4.86 14.61
CA ASP A 77 5.12 -6.03 14.76
C ASP A 77 5.37 -6.27 16.25
N ARG A 78 5.27 -7.53 16.66
CA ARG A 78 5.86 -7.94 17.92
C ARG A 78 7.37 -7.87 17.82
N GLU A 79 8.05 -7.75 18.95
CA GLU A 79 9.49 -7.98 18.98
C GLU A 79 9.80 -9.45 18.65
N ARG A 80 9.03 -10.37 19.24
CA ARG A 80 9.14 -11.82 19.04
C ARG A 80 7.78 -12.47 18.79
N ASN A 81 7.80 -13.53 18.00
CA ASN A 81 6.64 -14.36 17.70
C ASN A 81 6.33 -15.34 18.87
N ALA A 82 5.30 -16.20 18.71
CA ALA A 82 4.92 -17.18 19.73
C ALA A 82 6.01 -18.21 20.07
N HIS A 83 6.97 -18.43 19.17
CA HIS A 83 8.10 -19.35 19.33
C HIS A 83 9.36 -18.65 19.86
N GLY A 84 9.30 -17.35 20.16
CA GLY A 84 10.44 -16.57 20.64
C GLY A 84 11.40 -16.13 19.54
N LEU A 85 11.07 -16.28 18.25
CA LEU A 85 11.87 -15.79 17.12
C LEU A 85 11.65 -14.29 16.91
N LEU A 86 12.68 -13.55 16.51
CA LEU A 86 12.57 -12.12 16.24
C LEU A 86 11.75 -11.87 14.96
N VAL A 87 10.73 -11.02 15.04
CA VAL A 87 9.90 -10.69 13.86
C VAL A 87 10.71 -9.94 12.80
N SER A 88 11.72 -9.17 13.22
CA SER A 88 12.65 -8.51 12.31
C SER A 88 13.43 -9.48 11.41
N ASP A 89 13.61 -10.73 11.85
CA ASP A 89 14.34 -11.72 11.08
C ASP A 89 13.49 -12.22 9.90
N TYR A 90 12.18 -12.38 10.06
CA TYR A 90 11.26 -12.68 8.95
C TYR A 90 11.36 -11.65 7.83
N TYR A 91 11.31 -10.36 8.19
CA TYR A 91 11.45 -9.27 7.22
C TYR A 91 12.82 -9.25 6.54
N ARG A 92 13.88 -9.45 7.31
CA ARG A 92 15.26 -9.47 6.80
C ARG A 92 15.46 -10.61 5.81
N ASP A 93 14.99 -11.81 6.17
CA ASP A 93 15.17 -13.02 5.38
C ASP A 93 14.34 -12.95 4.09
N PHE A 94 13.10 -12.46 4.19
CA PHE A 94 12.26 -12.12 3.04
C PHE A 94 12.96 -11.12 2.10
N ALA A 95 13.45 -10.00 2.64
CA ALA A 95 14.12 -8.98 1.82
C ALA A 95 15.42 -9.50 1.17
N ASN A 96 16.19 -10.35 1.87
CA ASN A 96 17.36 -11.00 1.29
C ASN A 96 16.97 -11.92 0.12
N ALA A 97 15.93 -12.76 0.30
CA ALA A 97 15.44 -13.66 -0.74
C ALA A 97 14.94 -12.88 -1.97
N MET A 98 14.12 -11.85 -1.75
CA MET A 98 13.60 -11.00 -2.84
C MET A 98 14.72 -10.28 -3.60
N VAL A 99 15.75 -9.80 -2.92
CA VAL A 99 16.88 -9.16 -3.62
C VAL A 99 17.69 -10.16 -4.44
N GLY A 100 17.85 -11.39 -3.94
CA GLY A 100 18.50 -12.46 -4.70
C GLY A 100 17.74 -12.85 -5.96
N GLN A 101 16.41 -12.91 -5.88
CA GLN A 101 15.55 -13.33 -7.00
C GLN A 101 15.28 -12.21 -8.00
N LEU A 102 14.93 -11.00 -7.53
CA LEU A 102 14.53 -9.89 -8.40
C LEU A 102 15.71 -9.13 -9.00
N PHE A 103 16.88 -9.18 -8.37
CA PHE A 103 18.05 -8.43 -8.80
C PHE A 103 19.33 -9.28 -8.81
N PRO A 104 19.36 -10.41 -9.56
CA PRO A 104 20.50 -11.33 -9.57
C PRO A 104 21.80 -10.64 -10.01
N GLU A 105 21.69 -9.68 -10.94
CA GLU A 105 22.81 -8.89 -11.46
C GLU A 105 23.43 -7.94 -10.42
N THR A 106 22.74 -7.67 -9.31
CA THR A 106 23.24 -6.75 -8.28
C THR A 106 24.28 -7.47 -7.42
N THR A 107 25.55 -7.33 -7.76
CA THR A 107 26.65 -8.05 -7.09
C THR A 107 27.22 -7.30 -5.88
N THR A 108 27.26 -5.97 -5.90
CA THR A 108 27.94 -5.20 -4.85
C THR A 108 27.14 -5.19 -3.52
N PRO A 109 27.82 -5.32 -2.35
CA PRO A 109 27.15 -5.31 -1.05
C PRO A 109 26.32 -4.04 -0.79
N LEU A 110 26.82 -2.88 -1.24
CA LEU A 110 26.14 -1.60 -1.09
C LEU A 110 24.85 -1.53 -1.93
N ALA A 111 24.89 -2.01 -3.18
CA ALA A 111 23.70 -2.02 -4.02
C ALA A 111 22.66 -3.04 -3.51
N LYS A 112 23.09 -4.24 -3.07
CA LYS A 112 22.21 -5.20 -2.39
C LYS A 112 21.56 -4.58 -1.15
N ALA A 113 22.33 -3.87 -0.33
CA ALA A 113 21.80 -3.18 0.85
C ALA A 113 20.74 -2.13 0.49
N ARG A 114 20.95 -1.33 -0.56
CA ARG A 114 19.95 -0.36 -1.04
C ARG A 114 18.67 -1.04 -1.54
N LYS A 115 18.79 -2.15 -2.28
CA LYS A 115 17.61 -2.92 -2.74
C LYS A 115 16.85 -3.55 -1.57
N ARG A 116 17.55 -4.08 -0.57
CA ARG A 116 16.91 -4.60 0.66
C ARG A 116 16.18 -3.51 1.40
N TYR A 117 16.80 -2.34 1.54
CA TYR A 117 16.16 -1.18 2.16
C TYR A 117 14.89 -0.76 1.41
N ALA A 118 14.91 -0.76 0.08
CA ALA A 118 13.73 -0.47 -0.73
C ALA A 118 12.59 -1.48 -0.46
N VAL A 119 12.90 -2.80 -0.50
CA VAL A 119 11.93 -3.86 -0.18
C VAL A 119 11.36 -3.68 1.23
N LEU A 120 12.22 -3.52 2.23
CA LEU A 120 11.83 -3.33 3.63
C LEU A 120 10.94 -2.11 3.82
N SER A 121 11.32 -0.96 3.25
CA SER A 121 10.53 0.26 3.34
C SER A 121 9.14 0.09 2.73
N PHE A 122 9.01 -0.67 1.64
CA PHE A 122 7.72 -0.96 1.02
C PHE A 122 6.88 -1.89 1.89
N VAL A 123 7.40 -3.07 2.25
CA VAL A 123 6.62 -4.07 2.98
C VAL A 123 6.19 -3.56 4.34
N ASP A 124 7.07 -2.88 5.07
CA ASP A 124 6.81 -2.34 6.41
C ASP A 124 5.98 -1.05 6.39
N SER A 125 5.51 -0.61 5.22
CA SER A 125 4.77 0.65 5.10
C SER A 125 3.37 0.58 5.73
N PRO A 126 2.87 1.69 6.30
CA PRO A 126 1.58 1.70 6.96
C PRO A 126 0.40 1.25 6.08
N PRO A 127 0.29 1.66 4.79
CA PRO A 127 -0.81 1.20 3.93
C PRO A 127 -0.80 -0.31 3.70
N ILE A 128 0.37 -0.93 3.57
CA ILE A 128 0.50 -2.39 3.39
C ILE A 128 0.04 -3.14 4.63
N LYS A 129 0.41 -2.67 5.83
CA LYS A 129 -0.06 -3.27 7.09
C LYS A 129 -1.57 -3.12 7.28
N VAL A 130 -2.15 -2.00 6.84
CA VAL A 130 -3.61 -1.80 6.85
C VAL A 130 -4.29 -2.72 5.84
N ALA A 131 -3.70 -2.92 4.66
CA ALA A 131 -4.16 -3.88 3.67
C ALA A 131 -4.24 -5.30 4.22
N LEU A 132 -3.16 -5.74 4.86
CA LEU A 132 -3.13 -7.02 5.54
C LEU A 132 -4.18 -7.12 6.65
N TRP A 133 -4.32 -6.08 7.47
CA TRP A 133 -5.31 -6.07 8.55
C TRP A 133 -6.74 -6.25 8.03
N LYS A 134 -7.11 -5.53 6.95
CA LYS A 134 -8.43 -5.64 6.34
C LYS A 134 -8.66 -7.06 5.80
N LEU A 135 -7.68 -7.62 5.09
CA LEU A 135 -7.74 -9.00 4.57
C LEU A 135 -7.96 -9.99 5.71
N MET A 136 -7.11 -9.97 6.74
CA MET A 136 -7.20 -10.93 7.84
C MET A 136 -8.46 -10.73 8.69
N GLY A 137 -8.97 -9.50 8.78
CA GLY A 137 -10.27 -9.20 9.37
C GLY A 137 -11.41 -9.94 8.67
N CYS A 138 -11.43 -9.90 7.34
CA CYS A 138 -12.42 -10.60 6.51
C CYS A 138 -12.25 -12.12 6.55
N VAL A 139 -11.02 -12.62 6.46
CA VAL A 139 -10.72 -14.06 6.57
C VAL A 139 -11.23 -14.61 7.90
N LYS A 140 -10.98 -13.88 9.00
CA LYS A 140 -11.44 -14.26 10.33
C LYS A 140 -12.96 -14.16 10.49
N SER A 141 -13.59 -13.09 10.02
CA SER A 141 -15.05 -12.92 10.15
C SER A 141 -15.82 -13.98 9.37
N ARG A 142 -15.29 -14.40 8.23
CA ARG A 142 -15.88 -15.45 7.39
C ARG A 142 -15.43 -16.87 7.75
N ASN A 143 -14.60 -17.01 8.79
CA ASN A 143 -14.01 -18.28 9.21
C ASN A 143 -13.40 -19.06 8.02
N LEU A 144 -12.77 -18.33 7.09
CA LEU A 144 -12.02 -18.93 5.99
C LEU A 144 -10.74 -19.49 6.58
N ARG A 145 -10.66 -20.81 6.68
CA ARG A 145 -9.43 -21.52 7.07
C ARG A 145 -8.83 -22.07 5.79
N ALA A 146 -7.74 -21.46 5.34
CA ALA A 146 -6.98 -21.94 4.21
C ALA A 146 -5.63 -22.47 4.70
N CYS A 147 -5.22 -23.64 4.21
CA CYS A 147 -3.84 -24.08 4.36
C CYS A 147 -2.91 -23.30 3.42
N ASP A 148 -1.60 -23.52 3.56
CA ASP A 148 -0.59 -22.81 2.77
C ASP A 148 -0.74 -23.11 1.27
N GLU A 149 -1.12 -24.32 0.91
CA GLU A 149 -1.37 -24.72 -0.48
C GLU A 149 -2.63 -24.05 -1.05
N GLU A 150 -3.68 -23.90 -0.24
CA GLU A 150 -4.92 -23.25 -0.65
C GLU A 150 -4.73 -21.75 -0.88
N ILE A 151 -4.00 -21.05 0.01
CA ILE A 151 -3.70 -19.62 -0.21
C ILE A 151 -2.82 -19.44 -1.45
N GLN A 152 -1.85 -20.32 -1.70
CA GLN A 152 -1.03 -20.27 -2.92
C GLN A 152 -1.90 -20.42 -4.18
N ALA A 153 -2.80 -21.39 -4.22
CA ALA A 153 -3.70 -21.58 -5.36
C ALA A 153 -4.63 -20.38 -5.58
N GLU A 154 -5.14 -19.77 -4.51
CA GLU A 154 -6.00 -18.57 -4.59
C GLU A 154 -5.20 -17.33 -5.01
N LEU A 155 -3.93 -17.22 -4.61
CA LEU A 155 -3.02 -16.17 -5.05
C LEU A 155 -2.74 -16.25 -6.55
N VAL A 156 -2.53 -17.44 -7.11
CA VAL A 156 -2.35 -17.61 -8.56
C VAL A 156 -3.56 -17.08 -9.34
N LYS A 157 -4.78 -17.38 -8.87
CA LYS A 157 -6.02 -16.86 -9.48
C LYS A 157 -6.11 -15.34 -9.38
N ALA A 158 -5.81 -14.79 -8.20
CA ALA A 158 -5.81 -13.36 -7.96
C ALA A 158 -4.75 -12.63 -8.80
N GLN A 159 -3.58 -13.23 -9.00
CA GLN A 159 -2.46 -12.66 -9.74
C GLN A 159 -2.80 -12.41 -11.21
N LEU A 160 -3.49 -13.35 -11.85
CA LEU A 160 -3.94 -13.21 -13.25
C LEU A 160 -4.87 -12.00 -13.40
N MET A 161 -5.92 -11.93 -12.57
CA MET A 161 -6.86 -10.81 -12.60
C MET A 161 -6.19 -9.48 -12.21
N PHE A 162 -5.26 -9.52 -11.27
CA PHE A 162 -4.51 -8.34 -10.84
C PHE A 162 -3.70 -7.75 -11.99
N HIS A 163 -3.01 -8.58 -12.77
CA HIS A 163 -2.19 -8.12 -13.88
C HIS A 163 -3.05 -7.40 -14.92
N ASP A 164 -4.17 -8.01 -15.33
CA ASP A 164 -5.11 -7.41 -16.28
C ASP A 164 -5.67 -6.06 -15.78
N LEU A 165 -6.03 -5.98 -14.50
CA LEU A 165 -6.63 -4.77 -13.92
C LEU A 165 -5.63 -3.63 -13.75
N MET A 166 -4.38 -3.92 -13.39
CA MET A 166 -3.38 -2.90 -13.04
C MET A 166 -2.44 -2.53 -14.18
N PHE A 167 -2.18 -3.44 -15.10
CA PHE A 167 -1.21 -3.26 -16.20
C PHE A 167 -1.84 -3.42 -17.60
N GLY A 168 -3.09 -3.89 -17.68
CA GLY A 168 -3.86 -3.92 -18.92
C GLY A 168 -4.41 -2.56 -19.34
N GLU A 169 -5.32 -2.57 -20.32
CA GLU A 169 -5.95 -1.33 -20.80
C GLU A 169 -6.81 -0.69 -19.71
N LYS A 170 -6.51 0.57 -19.41
CA LYS A 170 -7.24 1.35 -18.42
C LYS A 170 -8.56 1.88 -18.99
N SER A 171 -9.57 1.02 -18.98
CA SER A 171 -10.94 1.35 -19.38
C SER A 171 -11.79 1.87 -18.21
N VAL A 172 -12.95 2.44 -18.51
CA VAL A 172 -13.95 2.84 -17.48
C VAL A 172 -14.38 1.63 -16.63
N GLN A 173 -14.58 0.47 -17.25
CA GLN A 173 -14.94 -0.76 -16.56
C GLN A 173 -13.83 -1.26 -15.62
N THR A 174 -12.57 -1.13 -16.07
CA THR A 174 -11.39 -1.44 -15.25
C THR A 174 -11.34 -0.54 -14.01
N ILE A 175 -11.59 0.77 -14.18
CA ILE A 175 -11.64 1.74 -13.09
C ILE A 175 -12.75 1.41 -12.09
N GLU A 176 -13.97 1.14 -12.58
CA GLU A 176 -15.10 0.77 -11.72
C GLU A 176 -14.82 -0.52 -10.93
N THR A 177 -14.15 -1.49 -11.56
CA THR A 177 -13.78 -2.75 -10.91
C THR A 177 -12.75 -2.51 -9.81
N VAL A 178 -11.69 -1.74 -10.08
CA VAL A 178 -10.68 -1.38 -9.07
C VAL A 178 -11.31 -0.59 -7.91
N HIS A 179 -12.19 0.38 -8.20
CA HIS A 179 -12.92 1.12 -7.17
C HIS A 179 -13.77 0.22 -6.27
N ARG A 180 -14.42 -0.81 -6.85
CA ARG A 180 -15.16 -1.81 -6.08
C ARG A 180 -14.26 -2.60 -5.14
N TYR A 181 -13.02 -2.88 -5.52
CA TYR A 181 -12.06 -3.52 -4.61
C TYR A 181 -11.54 -2.59 -3.52
N ILE A 182 -11.38 -1.29 -3.80
CA ILE A 182 -10.95 -0.29 -2.79
C ILE A 182 -12.05 -0.11 -1.74
N SER A 183 -13.27 0.18 -2.19
CA SER A 183 -14.45 0.48 -1.37
C SER A 183 -15.62 -0.45 -1.69
N PRO A 184 -15.52 -1.73 -1.31
CA PRO A 184 -16.55 -2.72 -1.59
C PRO A 184 -17.82 -2.48 -0.78
N GLY A 185 -18.95 -2.92 -1.33
CA GLY A 185 -20.20 -2.99 -0.57
C GLY A 185 -20.10 -3.99 0.58
N GLN A 186 -20.78 -3.71 1.70
CA GLN A 186 -20.77 -4.59 2.88
C GLN A 186 -21.31 -6.00 2.55
N ASP A 187 -22.35 -6.08 1.72
CA ASP A 187 -22.92 -7.36 1.28
C ASP A 187 -21.93 -8.18 0.44
N GLU A 188 -21.07 -7.52 -0.34
CA GLU A 188 -20.06 -8.21 -1.15
C GLU A 188 -18.99 -8.84 -0.27
N LEU A 189 -18.49 -8.06 0.69
CA LEU A 189 -17.53 -8.53 1.69
C LEU A 189 -18.06 -9.75 2.45
N ASP A 190 -19.30 -9.66 2.93
CA ASP A 190 -19.85 -10.64 3.85
C ASP A 190 -20.32 -11.93 3.16
N ARG A 191 -20.79 -11.85 1.91
CA ARG A 191 -21.48 -12.97 1.26
C ARG A 191 -20.82 -13.47 -0.01
N THR A 192 -20.32 -12.59 -0.87
CA THR A 192 -19.91 -12.99 -2.22
C THR A 192 -18.42 -13.29 -2.33
N TRP A 193 -17.56 -12.48 -1.68
CA TRP A 193 -16.12 -12.55 -1.89
C TRP A 193 -15.48 -13.83 -1.37
N ARG A 194 -14.55 -14.38 -2.15
CA ARG A 194 -13.73 -15.55 -1.82
C ARG A 194 -12.34 -15.10 -1.40
N LEU A 195 -11.50 -16.07 -1.02
CA LEU A 195 -10.12 -15.78 -0.64
C LEU A 195 -9.34 -15.10 -1.77
N SER A 196 -9.54 -15.54 -3.02
CA SER A 196 -8.99 -14.86 -4.21
C SER A 196 -9.39 -13.38 -4.30
N ASP A 197 -10.63 -13.01 -3.97
CA ASP A 197 -11.09 -11.62 -4.05
C ASP A 197 -10.44 -10.76 -2.96
N PHE A 198 -10.27 -11.30 -1.75
CA PHE A 198 -9.55 -10.62 -0.69
C PHE A 198 -8.06 -10.47 -1.01
N ALA A 199 -7.44 -11.51 -1.59
CA ALA A 199 -6.06 -11.45 -2.07
C ALA A 199 -5.90 -10.41 -3.17
N LEU A 200 -6.79 -10.41 -4.18
CA LEU A 200 -6.81 -9.43 -5.25
C LEU A 200 -6.94 -8.00 -4.71
N ARG A 201 -7.82 -7.76 -3.73
CA ARG A 201 -7.91 -6.47 -3.04
C ARG A 201 -6.58 -6.05 -2.43
N PHE A 202 -5.88 -6.95 -1.75
CA PHE A 202 -4.57 -6.63 -1.18
C PHE A 202 -3.56 -6.25 -2.26
N LEU A 203 -3.49 -7.01 -3.36
CA LEU A 203 -2.57 -6.75 -4.46
C LEU A 203 -2.84 -5.38 -5.12
N ILE A 204 -4.10 -5.07 -5.41
CA ILE A 204 -4.53 -3.76 -5.94
C ILE A 204 -4.08 -2.64 -5.00
N TRP A 205 -4.36 -2.77 -3.71
CA TRP A 205 -3.98 -1.76 -2.71
C TRP A 205 -2.46 -1.55 -2.64
N ALA A 206 -1.71 -2.65 -2.67
CA ALA A 206 -0.26 -2.60 -2.63
C ALA A 206 0.33 -1.93 -3.89
N GLU A 207 -0.23 -2.17 -5.07
CA GLU A 207 0.24 -1.57 -6.32
C GLU A 207 -0.11 -0.09 -6.43
N LEU A 208 -1.33 0.30 -6.06
CA LEU A 208 -1.72 1.72 -6.01
C LEU A 208 -0.79 2.48 -5.06
N TRP A 209 -0.47 1.89 -3.91
CA TRP A 209 0.50 2.46 -3.00
C TRP A 209 1.91 2.56 -3.60
N ARG A 210 2.39 1.49 -4.23
CA ARG A 210 3.72 1.42 -4.84
C ARG A 210 3.90 2.49 -5.92
N SER A 211 2.88 2.67 -6.76
CA SER A 211 2.91 3.57 -7.92
C SER A 211 2.68 5.04 -7.56
N TRP A 212 1.89 5.35 -6.52
CA TRP A 212 1.55 6.76 -6.17
C TRP A 212 2.56 7.45 -5.26
N SER A 213 3.32 6.68 -4.49
CA SER A 213 4.28 7.25 -3.55
C SER A 213 5.37 8.02 -4.30
N CYS A 214 5.91 9.08 -3.69
CA CYS A 214 7.12 9.72 -4.20
C CYS A 214 8.36 8.80 -4.15
N ARG A 215 8.22 7.61 -3.56
CA ARG A 215 9.20 6.52 -3.55
C ARG A 215 9.03 5.52 -4.68
N SER A 216 8.07 5.71 -5.59
CA SER A 216 7.80 4.75 -6.68
C SER A 216 9.05 4.40 -7.49
N ALA A 217 9.96 5.36 -7.69
CA ALA A 217 11.25 5.11 -8.33
C ALA A 217 12.20 4.20 -7.51
N GLU A 218 12.18 4.29 -6.18
CA GLU A 218 12.95 3.40 -5.29
C GLU A 218 12.36 1.99 -5.27
N TRP A 219 11.02 1.89 -5.39
CA TRP A 219 10.26 0.64 -5.43
C TRP A 219 10.03 0.11 -6.85
N TYR A 220 10.83 0.58 -7.81
CA TYR A 220 10.85 0.01 -9.14
C TYR A 220 11.57 -1.35 -9.09
N ILE A 221 10.81 -2.41 -9.36
CA ILE A 221 11.26 -3.80 -9.28
C ILE A 221 11.24 -4.54 -10.62
N GLY A 222 10.61 -3.98 -11.66
CA GLY A 222 10.54 -4.60 -12.97
C GLY A 222 9.22 -4.33 -13.69
N PRO A 223 8.91 -5.11 -14.74
CA PRO A 223 7.64 -5.07 -15.46
C PRO A 223 6.47 -5.61 -14.61
N GLY A 224 5.25 -5.51 -15.13
CA GLY A 224 4.01 -5.80 -14.39
C GLY A 224 3.92 -7.24 -13.87
N GLU A 225 4.47 -8.20 -14.62
CA GLU A 225 4.52 -9.63 -14.25
C GLU A 225 5.36 -9.83 -12.99
N VAL A 226 6.56 -9.24 -12.99
CA VAL A 226 7.50 -9.28 -11.86
C VAL A 226 6.91 -8.56 -10.64
N VAL A 227 6.15 -7.48 -10.87
CA VAL A 227 5.43 -6.80 -9.79
C VAL A 227 4.35 -7.70 -9.19
N ALA A 228 3.58 -8.39 -10.02
CA ALA A 228 2.54 -9.31 -9.56
C ALA A 228 3.13 -10.44 -8.70
N GLU A 229 4.23 -11.05 -9.14
CA GLU A 229 4.95 -12.08 -8.37
C GLU A 229 5.52 -11.56 -7.04
N PHE A 230 6.09 -10.36 -7.05
CA PHE A 230 6.58 -9.75 -5.82
C PHE A 230 5.46 -9.48 -4.82
N LEU A 231 4.33 -8.94 -5.26
CA LEU A 231 3.21 -8.62 -4.37
C LEU A 231 2.51 -9.88 -3.83
N THR A 232 2.43 -10.95 -4.61
CA THR A 232 1.95 -12.25 -4.10
C THR A 232 2.93 -12.84 -3.09
N ALA A 233 4.25 -12.74 -3.32
CA ALA A 233 5.26 -13.16 -2.34
C ALA A 233 5.18 -12.34 -1.03
N VAL A 234 4.92 -11.03 -1.12
CA VAL A 234 4.69 -10.18 0.06
C VAL A 234 3.46 -10.66 0.84
N LEU A 235 2.34 -10.94 0.16
CA LEU A 235 1.14 -11.43 0.83
C LEU A 235 1.35 -12.81 1.45
N LEU A 236 2.05 -13.72 0.78
CA LEU A 236 2.36 -15.05 1.31
C LEU A 236 3.25 -14.96 2.56
N ASN A 237 4.31 -14.14 2.51
CA ASN A 237 5.14 -13.88 3.69
C ASN A 237 4.31 -13.34 4.86
N TYR A 238 3.40 -12.41 4.57
CA TYR A 238 2.51 -11.86 5.58
C TYR A 238 1.50 -12.85 6.15
N TRP A 239 0.98 -13.74 5.31
CA TRP A 239 0.09 -14.82 5.71
C TRP A 239 0.79 -15.71 6.75
N LEU A 240 1.99 -16.18 6.45
CA LEU A 240 2.80 -16.99 7.36
C LEU A 240 3.09 -16.25 8.66
N MET A 241 3.57 -15.00 8.58
CA MET A 241 3.84 -14.17 9.76
C MET A 241 2.59 -13.96 10.64
N TYR A 242 1.40 -13.86 10.04
CA TYR A 242 0.16 -13.67 10.80
C TYR A 242 -0.19 -14.92 11.61
N PHE A 243 -0.05 -16.11 11.01
CA PHE A 243 -0.34 -17.36 11.70
C PHE A 243 0.75 -17.75 12.72
N ASP A 244 1.97 -17.24 12.55
CA ASP A 244 3.05 -17.34 13.54
C ASP A 244 2.94 -16.33 14.71
N ASP A 245 1.85 -15.56 14.79
CA ASP A 245 1.60 -14.56 15.85
C ASP A 245 2.65 -13.44 15.86
N CYS A 246 3.14 -13.01 14.69
CA CYS A 246 4.12 -11.92 14.57
C CYS A 246 3.51 -10.52 14.77
N PHE A 247 2.18 -10.38 14.82
CA PHE A 247 1.51 -9.08 14.86
C PHE A 247 0.66 -8.87 16.12
N ILE A 248 0.51 -7.60 16.50
CA ILE A 248 -0.48 -7.11 17.45
C ILE A 248 -1.31 -6.05 16.74
N GLY A 249 -2.62 -6.04 16.97
CA GLY A 249 -3.49 -5.01 16.42
C GLY A 249 -3.70 -3.85 17.40
N GLU A 250 -3.33 -2.63 17.03
CA GLU A 250 -3.55 -1.41 17.82
C GLU A 250 -4.73 -0.59 17.27
N VAL A 251 -5.67 -0.21 18.15
CA VAL A 251 -6.81 0.65 17.83
C VAL A 251 -6.39 2.13 17.80
N LEU A 252 -6.76 2.82 16.74
CA LEU A 252 -6.43 4.23 16.48
C LEU A 252 -7.66 5.12 16.72
N LEU A 253 -8.05 5.30 17.98
CA LEU A 253 -9.23 6.10 18.36
C LEU A 253 -9.06 7.62 18.14
N ARG A 254 -7.88 8.10 17.69
CA ARG A 254 -7.59 9.54 17.48
C ARG A 254 -6.68 9.71 16.26
N ASP A 255 -7.03 10.63 15.36
CA ASP A 255 -6.30 10.95 14.12
C ASP A 255 -4.79 11.13 14.32
N GLN A 256 -4.40 11.78 15.42
CA GLN A 256 -3.01 12.05 15.76
C GLN A 256 -2.15 10.80 15.94
N ARG A 257 -2.74 9.63 16.19
CA ARG A 257 -1.99 8.39 16.28
C ARG A 257 -1.53 7.91 14.91
N TRP A 258 -2.34 8.10 13.87
CA TRP A 258 -1.94 7.72 12.51
C TRP A 258 -0.77 8.56 12.01
N ASP A 259 -0.75 9.86 12.32
CA ASP A 259 0.39 10.71 11.97
C ASP A 259 1.69 10.26 12.64
N ARG A 260 1.62 9.69 13.86
CA ARG A 260 2.79 9.13 14.55
C ARG A 260 3.26 7.83 13.93
N VAL A 261 2.33 6.98 13.46
CA VAL A 261 2.69 5.76 12.70
C VAL A 261 3.44 6.15 11.42
N TRP A 262 2.95 7.18 10.71
CA TRP A 262 3.67 7.74 9.57
C TRP A 262 5.03 8.30 9.95
N GLU A 263 5.12 9.11 11.01
CA GLU A 263 6.38 9.70 11.46
C GLU A 263 7.41 8.63 11.82
N ALA A 264 7.03 7.60 12.59
CA ALA A 264 7.90 6.49 12.95
C ALA A 264 8.39 5.71 11.72
N TRP A 265 7.52 5.43 10.74
CA TRP A 265 7.93 4.78 9.50
C TRP A 265 8.87 5.67 8.66
N LEU A 266 8.60 6.98 8.57
CA LEU A 266 9.43 7.93 7.84
C LEU A 266 10.81 8.14 8.49
N GLU A 267 10.89 8.07 9.82
CA GLU A 267 12.15 8.09 10.57
C GLU A 267 12.95 6.79 10.40
N LYS A 268 12.26 5.64 10.40
CA LYS A 268 12.88 4.34 10.15
C LYS A 268 13.39 4.21 8.72
N TYR A 269 12.67 4.78 7.75
CA TYR A 269 13.01 4.74 6.33
C TYR A 269 13.07 6.15 5.72
N PRO A 270 14.10 6.97 5.98
CA PRO A 270 14.23 8.28 5.33
C PRO A 270 14.33 8.17 3.78
N VAL A 271 13.79 9.16 3.07
CA VAL A 271 14.09 9.33 1.62
C VAL A 271 15.49 9.89 1.50
N VAL A 272 16.38 9.19 0.81
CA VAL A 272 17.70 9.72 0.48
C VAL A 272 17.54 10.61 -0.75
N ARG A 273 17.38 11.92 -0.54
CA ARG A 273 17.42 12.88 -1.64
C ARG A 273 18.79 12.78 -2.29
N ARG A 274 18.85 12.42 -3.58
CA ARG A 274 20.09 12.52 -4.36
C ARG A 274 20.55 13.98 -4.28
N PRO A 275 21.78 14.26 -3.84
CA PRO A 275 22.31 15.61 -3.92
C PRO A 275 22.62 15.89 -5.41
N GLY A 276 21.78 16.69 -6.06
CA GLY A 276 21.99 17.11 -7.45
C GLY A 276 20.69 17.30 -8.22
N GLY A 277 20.18 18.54 -8.21
CA GLY A 277 18.98 18.97 -8.92
C GLY A 277 18.49 20.29 -8.34
N GLY A 278 19.35 21.31 -8.38
CA GLY A 278 19.02 22.65 -7.92
C GLY A 278 18.00 23.32 -8.83
N ASN A 279 17.07 24.04 -8.18
CA ASN A 279 16.30 25.18 -8.66
C ASN A 279 15.72 25.15 -10.08
N GLU A 280 14.39 25.02 -10.14
CA GLU A 280 13.57 25.95 -10.92
C GLU A 280 12.19 26.05 -10.24
N GLU A 281 12.13 26.85 -9.17
CA GLU A 281 10.95 27.67 -8.96
C GLU A 281 10.99 28.74 -10.05
N ASN A 282 10.07 28.67 -11.01
CA ASN A 282 9.52 29.87 -11.63
C ASN A 282 8.12 29.57 -12.17
N GLY A 283 7.16 30.31 -11.64
CA GLY A 283 5.83 30.40 -12.22
C GLY A 283 5.90 31.08 -13.58
N GLY A 284 5.09 30.58 -14.50
CA GLY A 284 4.92 31.15 -15.83
C GLY A 284 3.72 30.50 -16.50
N VAL A 285 2.56 31.15 -16.38
CA VAL A 285 1.42 30.91 -17.26
C VAL A 285 1.85 31.34 -18.66
N GLU A 286 2.00 30.42 -19.61
CA GLU A 286 2.02 30.78 -21.03
C GLU A 286 1.49 29.67 -21.95
N LYS A 287 0.31 29.99 -22.51
CA LYS A 287 -0.35 29.56 -23.75
C LYS A 287 0.26 28.39 -24.54
N CYS A 288 -0.52 27.32 -24.67
CA CYS A 288 -0.49 26.45 -25.84
C CYS A 288 -1.15 27.18 -27.03
N SER A 289 -0.34 27.62 -27.99
CA SER A 289 -0.78 27.86 -29.37
C SER A 289 -0.09 26.83 -30.25
N GLY A 290 -0.88 26.00 -30.93
CA GLY A 290 -0.38 25.05 -31.90
C GLY A 290 0.11 25.72 -33.18
N THR A 291 1.07 25.09 -33.85
CA THR A 291 1.09 24.97 -35.32
C THR A 291 1.97 23.78 -35.69
N GLU A 292 1.54 23.09 -36.74
CA GLU A 292 2.07 21.84 -37.28
C GLU A 292 3.38 22.01 -38.08
N GLN A 293 3.93 20.85 -38.46
CA GLN A 293 4.71 20.52 -39.66
C GLN A 293 6.25 20.61 -39.62
N GLY A 294 6.88 19.48 -39.97
CA GLY A 294 8.27 19.40 -40.42
C GLY A 294 8.90 18.02 -40.15
N GLY A 295 8.82 17.10 -41.12
CA GLY A 295 9.37 15.74 -41.02
C GLY A 295 10.90 15.64 -41.09
N GLY A 296 11.42 14.44 -40.81
CA GLY A 296 12.82 14.09 -41.00
C GLY A 296 13.17 12.71 -40.43
N ASN A 297 13.45 11.77 -41.35
CA ASN A 297 13.87 10.40 -41.12
C ASN A 297 15.04 10.22 -40.14
N GLY A 298 14.97 9.18 -39.32
CA GLY A 298 16.10 8.60 -38.60
C GLY A 298 15.91 7.10 -38.38
N GLN A 299 16.52 6.28 -39.26
CA GLN A 299 16.60 4.82 -39.12
C GLN A 299 17.41 4.45 -37.87
N GLY A 300 16.81 3.66 -36.98
CA GLY A 300 17.48 2.98 -35.89
C GLY A 300 17.00 1.53 -35.84
N SER A 301 17.82 0.62 -36.37
CA SER A 301 17.56 -0.82 -36.42
C SER A 301 17.56 -1.42 -35.00
N SER A 302 16.39 -1.82 -34.49
CA SER A 302 16.30 -2.79 -33.39
C SER A 302 16.15 -4.19 -33.99
N ARG A 303 17.16 -5.03 -33.78
CA ARG A 303 17.03 -6.48 -33.99
C ARG A 303 16.17 -7.01 -32.85
N HIS A 304 14.88 -7.22 -33.11
CA HIS A 304 14.08 -8.14 -32.30
C HIS A 304 14.36 -9.55 -32.81
N GLU A 305 14.88 -10.43 -31.94
CA GLU A 305 14.84 -11.86 -32.24
C GLU A 305 13.38 -12.32 -32.24
N PRO A 306 12.97 -13.10 -33.26
CA PRO A 306 11.59 -13.59 -33.35
C PRO A 306 11.31 -14.57 -32.20
N PHE A 307 10.10 -14.49 -31.66
CA PHE A 307 9.59 -15.45 -30.69
C PHE A 307 9.45 -16.81 -31.38
N VAL A 308 10.19 -17.82 -30.89
CA VAL A 308 10.18 -19.19 -31.40
C VAL A 308 9.31 -20.05 -30.49
N THR A 309 8.39 -20.78 -31.09
CA THR A 309 7.44 -21.65 -30.38
C THR A 309 8.06 -23.00 -30.01
N ARG A 310 7.49 -23.69 -29.00
CA ARG A 310 7.99 -24.98 -28.48
C ARG A 310 8.22 -26.03 -29.58
N GLU A 311 7.40 -26.02 -30.61
CA GLU A 311 7.44 -27.00 -31.71
C GLU A 311 8.61 -26.75 -32.67
N GLU A 312 9.18 -25.55 -32.68
CA GLU A 312 10.27 -25.14 -33.58
C GLU A 312 11.66 -25.36 -32.97
N LEU A 313 11.78 -25.49 -31.65
CA LEU A 313 13.05 -25.69 -30.94
C LEU A 313 13.56 -27.14 -31.05
N GLY A 314 12.70 -28.12 -31.26
CA GLY A 314 13.10 -29.54 -31.38
C GLY A 314 13.79 -30.12 -30.14
N GLU A 315 13.75 -29.40 -29.00
CA GLU A 315 14.41 -29.80 -27.76
C GLU A 315 13.51 -30.66 -26.88
N SER A 316 14.12 -31.60 -26.14
CA SER A 316 13.41 -32.46 -25.20
C SER A 316 12.92 -31.67 -23.98
N GLU A 317 11.82 -32.14 -23.38
CA GLU A 317 11.15 -31.52 -22.23
C GLU A 317 12.11 -31.23 -21.05
N GLU A 318 13.09 -32.10 -20.82
CA GLU A 318 14.11 -31.95 -19.77
C GLU A 318 15.04 -30.76 -19.99
N VAL A 319 15.38 -30.42 -21.24
CA VAL A 319 16.25 -29.28 -21.57
C VAL A 319 15.48 -27.97 -21.43
N VAL A 320 14.22 -27.95 -21.86
CA VAL A 320 13.32 -26.80 -21.66
C VAL A 320 13.08 -26.53 -20.18
N LEU A 321 12.92 -27.58 -19.37
CA LEU A 321 12.77 -27.45 -17.91
C LEU A 321 14.05 -26.95 -17.22
N GLU A 322 15.22 -27.26 -17.75
CA GLU A 322 16.50 -26.75 -17.24
C GLU A 322 16.71 -25.27 -17.64
N MET A 323 16.30 -24.89 -18.85
CA MET A 323 16.41 -23.52 -19.37
C MET A 323 15.43 -22.53 -18.72
N VAL A 324 14.25 -23.00 -18.32
CA VAL A 324 13.19 -22.16 -17.72
C VAL A 324 13.31 -22.07 -16.19
N GLY A 325 14.22 -22.83 -15.57
CA GLY A 325 14.54 -22.72 -14.14
C GLY A 325 13.44 -23.29 -13.25
N TYR A 326 13.70 -24.48 -12.71
CA TYR A 326 12.84 -25.20 -11.77
C TYR A 326 12.47 -24.36 -10.52
N LEU A 327 11.21 -23.95 -10.42
CA LEU A 327 10.56 -23.49 -9.19
C LEU A 327 10.33 -24.68 -8.24
N GLY A 328 11.30 -24.99 -7.38
CA GLY A 328 11.17 -26.10 -6.44
C GLY A 328 12.17 -26.02 -5.29
N GLY A 329 11.76 -25.35 -4.21
CA GLY A 329 12.58 -25.20 -3.01
C GLY A 329 11.83 -24.68 -1.78
N VAL A 330 10.58 -25.11 -1.58
CA VAL A 330 9.94 -25.03 -0.25
C VAL A 330 10.16 -26.38 0.41
N GLY A 331 10.86 -26.39 1.54
CA GLY A 331 11.12 -27.59 2.33
C GLY A 331 9.82 -28.31 2.67
N LYS A 332 9.84 -29.63 2.52
CA LYS A 332 8.78 -30.51 3.04
C LYS A 332 8.64 -30.28 4.55
N TYR A 333 7.60 -29.57 4.95
CA TYR A 333 7.12 -29.52 6.33
C TYR A 333 5.81 -30.30 6.40
N GLU A 334 5.90 -31.63 6.29
CA GLU A 334 4.77 -32.52 6.58
C GLU A 334 4.48 -32.44 8.09
N GLY A 335 3.32 -31.87 8.49
CA GLY A 335 2.91 -31.98 9.89
C GLY A 335 1.74 -31.16 10.41
N TYR A 336 1.07 -30.29 9.62
CA TYR A 336 0.02 -29.43 10.19
C TYR A 336 -1.43 -29.74 9.77
N CYS A 337 -1.67 -30.55 8.73
CA CYS A 337 -3.03 -30.78 8.23
C CYS A 337 -3.93 -31.70 9.11
N GLU A 338 -3.38 -32.56 9.97
CA GLU A 338 -4.22 -33.56 10.68
C GLU A 338 -4.79 -33.12 12.03
N ARG A 339 -4.26 -32.07 12.69
CA ARG A 339 -4.72 -31.72 14.05
C ARG A 339 -6.04 -30.97 14.12
N THR A 340 -6.60 -30.51 13.00
CA THR A 340 -7.84 -29.72 13.02
C THR A 340 -9.08 -30.52 12.60
N ARG A 341 -8.92 -31.79 12.19
CA ARG A 341 -10.04 -32.70 11.84
C ARG A 341 -10.51 -33.61 12.99
N LEU A 342 -9.73 -33.74 14.06
CA LEU A 342 -10.15 -34.48 15.25
C LEU A 342 -10.46 -33.48 16.38
N GLY A 343 -11.76 -33.29 16.64
CA GLY A 343 -12.27 -32.49 17.74
C GLY A 343 -11.89 -33.06 19.11
N LEU A 344 -10.63 -32.92 19.51
CA LEU A 344 -10.17 -33.22 20.85
C LEU A 344 -10.53 -32.05 21.77
N ARG A 345 -11.59 -32.28 22.55
CA ARG A 345 -11.98 -31.49 23.72
C ARG A 345 -10.75 -31.23 24.59
N ARG A 346 -10.51 -29.96 24.94
CA ARG A 346 -9.64 -29.61 26.07
C ARG A 346 -10.21 -30.25 27.35
N PRO A 347 -9.40 -30.89 28.21
CA PRO A 347 -9.86 -31.25 29.53
C PRO A 347 -10.02 -29.97 30.35
N SER A 348 -11.16 -29.87 31.05
CA SER A 348 -11.41 -28.84 32.07
C SER A 348 -10.35 -28.90 33.16
N PRO A 349 -9.91 -27.77 33.72
CA PRO A 349 -9.08 -27.79 34.93
C PRO A 349 -9.95 -28.26 36.10
N GLN A 350 -9.57 -29.36 36.74
CA GLN A 350 -10.03 -29.69 38.07
C GLN A 350 -9.01 -29.16 39.09
N LEU A 351 -9.56 -28.36 40.01
CA LEU A 351 -9.06 -27.84 41.29
C LEU A 351 -7.89 -26.84 41.24
#